data_AF-A0A098G382-F1
#
_entry.id   AF-A0A098G382-F1
#
_cell.length_a   1.000
_cell.length_b   1.000
_cell.length_c   1.000
_cell.angle_alpha   90.00
_cell.angle_beta   90.00
_cell.angle_gamma   90.00
#
_symmetry.space_group_name_H-M   'P 1'
#
loop_
_entity.id
_entity.type
_entity.pdbx_description
1 polymer ?
#
loop_
_entity_poly.entity_id
_entity_poly.type
_entity_poly.pdbx_seq_one_letter_code
_entity_poly.pdbx_strand_id
1 'polypeptide(L)'
;MNLLLRIACCMILLGLSGCIKQKIIGDPQTINLCKTICVQHLESCQQNCTNNCRMCSSASNYTSAKNFFKYVHEKQVQGGFISRGLNSYRDPLQCRKVTCNCTSDYTTCIQGCTGVIQKQLRSVPYCT
;
A
#
# COMPACT_ATOMS: atom_id res chain seq x y z
N MET A 1 0.24 -11.48 60.80
CA MET A 1 -0.34 -10.27 60.16
C MET A 1 0.57 -9.55 59.15
N ASN A 2 1.88 -9.82 59.07
CA ASN A 2 2.78 -9.08 58.17
C ASN A 2 2.82 -9.58 56.71
N LEU A 3 2.44 -10.83 56.44
CA LEU A 3 2.51 -11.41 55.08
C LEU A 3 1.42 -10.85 54.15
N LEU A 4 0.18 -10.78 54.63
CA LEU A 4 -0.95 -10.23 53.86
C LEU A 4 -0.76 -8.75 53.56
N LEU A 5 -0.20 -7.99 54.52
CA LEU A 5 0.13 -6.58 54.34
C LEU A 5 1.21 -6.38 53.25
N ARG A 6 2.22 -7.27 53.20
CA ARG A 6 3.26 -7.24 52.16
C ARG A 6 2.70 -7.56 50.78
N ILE A 7 1.82 -8.56 50.67
CA ILE A 7 1.19 -8.95 49.40
C ILE A 7 0.30 -7.82 48.87
N ALA A 8 -0.51 -7.20 49.75
CA ALA A 8 -1.34 -6.06 49.39
C ALA A 8 -0.49 -4.87 48.90
N CYS A 9 0.63 -4.59 49.56
CA CYS A 9 1.56 -3.52 49.18
C CYS A 9 2.18 -3.79 47.79
N CYS A 10 2.60 -5.03 47.51
CA CYS A 10 3.15 -5.40 46.20
C CYS A 10 2.13 -5.26 45.07
N MET A 11 0.86 -5.62 45.29
CA MET A 11 -0.20 -5.48 44.29
C MET A 11 -0.50 -4.02 43.96
N ILE A 12 -0.44 -3.12 44.96
CA ILE A 12 -0.62 -1.68 44.76
C ILE A 12 0.55 -1.10 43.96
N LEU A 13 1.79 -1.50 44.29
CA LEU A 13 2.98 -1.03 43.56
C LEU A 13 3.01 -1.51 42.11
N LEU A 14 2.56 -2.75 41.83
CA LEU A 14 2.42 -3.27 40.47
C LEU A 14 1.27 -2.62 39.69
N GLY A 15 0.19 -2.21 40.36
CA GLY A 15 -0.89 -1.45 39.72
C GLY A 15 -0.47 -0.04 39.31
N LEU A 16 0.42 0.60 40.07
CA LEU A 16 0.91 1.96 39.81
C LEU A 16 1.99 2.03 38.72
N SER A 17 2.67 0.93 38.39
CA SER A 17 3.69 0.89 37.34
C SER A 17 3.12 0.73 35.92
N GLY A 18 1.80 0.54 35.77
CA GLY A 18 1.17 0.20 34.48
C GLY A 18 0.89 1.35 33.50
N CYS A 19 1.14 2.62 33.84
CA CYS A 19 0.84 3.74 32.94
C CYS A 19 2.04 4.15 32.08
N ILE A 20 2.43 3.30 31.14
CA ILE A 20 3.30 3.71 30.02
C ILE A 20 2.42 4.48 29.02
N LYS A 21 2.36 5.80 29.15
CA LYS A 21 1.87 6.66 28.07
C LYS A 21 2.80 6.43 26.88
N GLN A 22 2.31 5.80 25.81
CA GLN A 22 3.00 5.79 24.52
C GLN A 22 3.25 7.25 24.13
N LYS A 23 4.51 7.70 24.23
CA LYS A 23 4.91 8.97 23.66
C LYS A 23 4.69 8.84 22.16
N ILE A 24 3.77 9.64 21.63
CA ILE A 24 3.73 9.92 20.20
C ILE A 24 5.12 10.47 19.86
N ILE A 25 5.88 9.72 19.06
CA ILE A 25 7.24 10.08 18.67
C ILE A 25 7.11 11.21 17.63
N GLY A 26 7.16 12.46 18.07
CA GLY A 26 7.12 13.62 17.20
C GLY A 26 6.80 14.92 17.93
N ASP A 27 7.57 15.97 17.67
CA ASP A 27 7.26 17.32 18.12
C ASP A 27 5.94 17.78 17.47
N PRO A 28 4.95 18.32 18.21
CA PRO A 28 3.66 18.75 17.66
C PRO A 28 3.77 19.69 16.45
N GLN A 29 4.83 20.52 16.36
CA GLN A 29 5.07 21.33 15.16
C GLN A 29 5.40 20.48 13.93
N THR A 30 6.25 19.46 14.08
CA THR A 30 6.58 18.52 12.99
C THR A 30 5.38 17.69 12.52
N ILE A 31 4.49 17.32 13.44
CA ILE A 31 3.24 16.61 13.10
C ILE A 31 2.33 17.50 12.26
N ASN A 32 2.18 18.77 12.65
CA ASN A 32 1.37 19.72 11.88
C ASN A 32 1.95 19.98 10.50
N LEU A 33 3.28 20.15 10.39
CA LEU A 33 3.96 20.28 9.09
C LEU A 33 3.72 19.05 8.20
N CYS A 34 3.84 17.84 8.76
CA CYS A 34 3.57 16.60 8.04
C CYS A 34 2.13 16.54 7.50
N LYS A 35 1.14 16.92 8.32
CA LYS A 35 -0.26 16.98 7.90
C LYS A 35 -0.47 17.94 6.74
N THR A 36 0.15 19.12 6.77
CA THR A 36 0.07 20.10 5.68
C THR A 36 0.64 19.54 4.38
N ILE A 37 1.78 18.84 4.44
CA ILE A 37 2.37 18.15 3.29
C ILE A 37 1.41 17.09 2.72
N CYS A 38 0.76 16.30 3.58
CA CYS A 38 -0.24 15.32 3.13
C CYS A 38 -1.44 15.97 2.41
N VAL A 39 -1.92 17.13 2.89
CA VAL A 39 -2.99 17.89 2.22
C VAL A 39 -2.53 18.37 0.84
N GLN A 40 -1.32 18.92 0.74
CA GLN A 40 -0.75 19.36 -0.53
C GLN A 40 -0.61 18.19 -1.54
N HIS A 41 -0.19 17.01 -1.08
CA HIS A 41 -0.16 15.81 -1.91
C HIS A 41 -1.54 15.35 -2.36
N LEU A 42 -2.57 15.47 -1.50
CA LEU A 42 -3.95 15.16 -1.86
C LEU A 42 -4.44 16.07 -2.98
N GLU A 43 -4.26 17.38 -2.85
CA GLU A 43 -4.66 18.36 -3.86
C GLU A 43 -3.93 18.12 -5.19
N SER A 44 -2.61 17.91 -5.14
CA SER A 44 -1.82 17.57 -6.32
C SER A 44 -2.28 16.25 -6.96
N CYS A 45 -2.62 15.24 -6.17
CA CYS A 45 -3.18 13.99 -6.68
C CYS A 45 -4.54 14.21 -7.33
N GLN A 46 -5.43 14.99 -6.72
CA GLN A 46 -6.75 15.28 -7.29
C GLN A 46 -6.67 16.08 -8.60
N GLN A 47 -5.71 17.00 -8.71
CA GLN A 47 -5.51 17.83 -9.90
C GLN A 47 -4.82 17.06 -11.03
N ASN A 48 -3.79 16.27 -10.72
CA ASN A 48 -2.91 15.68 -11.72
C ASN A 48 -3.22 14.21 -12.03
N CYS A 49 -3.88 13.49 -11.12
CA CYS A 49 -4.07 12.07 -11.27
C CYS A 49 -5.35 11.80 -12.09
N THR A 50 -5.15 11.50 -13.38
CA THR A 50 -6.20 10.97 -14.23
C THR A 50 -6.23 9.44 -14.05
N ASN A 51 -7.37 8.87 -13.68
CA ASN A 51 -7.53 7.41 -13.60
C ASN A 51 -7.40 6.81 -15.02
N ASN A 52 -6.17 6.48 -15.39
CA ASN A 52 -5.81 5.95 -16.69
C ASN A 52 -5.81 4.42 -16.68
N CYS A 53 -6.40 3.76 -15.67
CA CYS A 53 -6.49 2.29 -15.63
C CYS A 53 -7.04 1.71 -16.92
N ARG A 54 -8.10 2.29 -17.48
CA ARG A 54 -8.67 1.83 -18.75
C ARG A 54 -7.65 1.90 -19.89
N MET A 55 -6.90 2.99 -19.97
CA MET A 55 -5.87 3.20 -20.99
C MET A 55 -4.66 2.29 -20.77
N CYS A 56 -4.21 2.14 -19.52
CA CYS A 56 -3.12 1.25 -19.14
C CYS A 56 -3.46 -0.21 -19.42
N SER A 57 -4.64 -0.68 -18.97
CA SER A 57 -5.13 -2.03 -19.23
C SER A 57 -5.23 -2.29 -20.73
N SER A 58 -5.74 -1.34 -21.51
CA SER A 58 -5.81 -1.46 -22.97
C SER A 58 -4.42 -1.57 -23.61
N ALA A 59 -3.47 -0.72 -23.20
CA ALA A 59 -2.10 -0.73 -23.73
C ALA A 59 -1.33 -2.01 -23.33
N SER A 60 -1.51 -2.46 -22.09
CA SER A 60 -0.92 -3.70 -21.57
C SER A 60 -1.48 -4.91 -22.34
N ASN A 61 -2.81 -4.99 -22.50
CA ASN A 61 -3.45 -6.06 -23.28
C ASN A 61 -2.98 -6.08 -24.73
N TYR A 62 -2.88 -4.91 -25.37
CA TYR A 62 -2.36 -4.80 -26.74
C TYR A 62 -0.91 -5.32 -26.84
N THR A 63 -0.06 -4.93 -25.89
CA THR A 63 1.35 -5.36 -25.85
C THR A 63 1.46 -6.88 -25.62
N SER A 64 0.67 -7.44 -24.70
CA SER A 64 0.60 -8.87 -24.45
C SER A 64 0.12 -9.65 -25.68
N ALA A 65 -0.91 -9.16 -26.38
CA ALA A 65 -1.41 -9.74 -27.61
C ALA A 65 -0.34 -9.74 -28.70
N LYS A 66 0.32 -8.60 -28.92
CA LYS A 66 1.42 -8.49 -29.90
C LYS A 66 2.54 -9.49 -29.61
N ASN A 67 2.97 -9.61 -28.36
CA ASN A 67 4.03 -10.54 -27.96
C ASN A 67 3.61 -12.00 -28.09
N PHE A 68 2.35 -12.31 -27.76
CA PHE A 68 1.79 -13.64 -27.96
C PHE A 68 1.73 -14.02 -29.44
N PHE A 69 1.23 -13.14 -30.31
CA PHE A 69 1.17 -13.41 -31.75
C PHE A 69 2.57 -13.58 -32.36
N LYS A 70 3.56 -12.80 -31.91
CA LYS A 70 4.95 -13.00 -32.30
C LYS A 70 5.45 -14.40 -31.93
N TYR A 71 5.19 -14.84 -30.70
CA TYR A 71 5.55 -16.19 -30.26
C TYR A 71 4.85 -17.29 -31.06
N VAL A 72 3.55 -17.14 -31.33
CA VAL A 72 2.78 -18.09 -32.15
C VAL A 72 3.40 -18.21 -33.52
N HIS A 73 3.73 -17.07 -34.14
CA HIS A 73 4.39 -17.05 -35.44
C HIS A 73 5.76 -17.74 -35.41
N GLU A 74 6.60 -17.45 -34.42
CA GLU A 74 7.90 -18.11 -34.25
C GLU A 74 7.75 -19.63 -34.09
N LYS A 75 6.74 -20.09 -33.34
CA LYS A 75 6.46 -21.53 -33.19
C LYS A 75 5.95 -22.17 -34.46
N GLN A 76 5.10 -21.50 -35.23
CA GLN A 76 4.65 -21.99 -36.53
C GLN A 76 5.81 -22.14 -37.52
N VAL A 77 6.70 -21.14 -37.60
CA VAL A 77 7.88 -21.18 -38.48
C VAL A 77 8.86 -22.29 -38.06
N GLN A 78 9.01 -22.54 -36.76
CA GLN A 78 9.88 -23.60 -36.23
C GLN A 78 9.22 -25.00 -36.24
N GLY A 79 7.95 -25.13 -36.62
CA GLY A 79 7.20 -26.40 -36.54
C GLY A 79 6.92 -26.89 -35.12
N GLY A 80 6.95 -25.99 -34.13
CA GLY A 80 6.70 -26.29 -32.72
C GLY A 80 5.23 -26.15 -32.32
N PHE A 81 4.90 -26.58 -31.10
CA PHE A 81 3.57 -26.40 -30.51
C PHE A 81 3.52 -25.16 -29.59
N ILE A 82 2.32 -24.61 -29.45
CA ILE A 82 2.02 -23.47 -28.57
C ILE A 82 1.86 -24.00 -27.14
N SER A 83 2.74 -23.58 -26.22
CA SER A 83 2.72 -24.02 -24.81
C SER A 83 2.39 -22.92 -23.82
N ARG A 84 2.39 -21.65 -24.26
CA ARG A 84 2.10 -20.48 -23.42
C ARG A 84 0.80 -19.84 -23.89
N GLY A 85 -0.06 -19.46 -22.96
CA GLY A 85 -1.28 -18.71 -23.24
C GLY A 85 -1.01 -17.20 -23.29
N LEU A 86 -1.98 -16.44 -23.82
CA LEU A 86 -1.92 -14.98 -23.92
C LEU A 86 -1.58 -14.29 -22.58
N ASN A 87 -2.20 -14.75 -21.48
CA ASN A 87 -2.00 -14.17 -20.15
C ASN A 87 -0.57 -14.34 -19.61
N SER A 88 0.22 -15.28 -20.14
CA SER A 88 1.64 -15.43 -19.78
C SER A 88 2.51 -14.27 -20.29
N TYR A 89 2.00 -13.46 -21.22
CA TYR A 89 2.67 -12.28 -21.77
C TYR A 89 2.21 -10.98 -21.10
N ARG A 90 1.36 -11.07 -20.06
CA ARG A 90 0.91 -9.92 -19.28
C ARG A 90 1.91 -9.61 -18.19
N ASP A 91 2.42 -8.38 -18.17
CA ASP A 91 3.24 -7.88 -17.08
C ASP A 91 2.33 -7.41 -15.92
N PRO A 92 2.35 -8.08 -14.76
CA PRO A 92 1.52 -7.69 -13.62
C PRO A 92 1.95 -6.37 -12.97
N LEU A 93 3.14 -5.84 -13.29
CA LEU A 93 3.65 -4.58 -12.74
C LEU A 93 3.30 -3.37 -13.60
N GLN A 94 3.02 -3.54 -14.91
CA GLN A 94 2.76 -2.46 -15.85
C GLN A 94 1.60 -1.53 -15.44
N CYS A 95 0.59 -2.05 -14.73
CA CYS A 95 -0.57 -1.27 -14.30
C CYS A 95 -0.80 -1.27 -12.77
N ARG A 96 0.26 -1.39 -11.97
CA ARG A 96 0.19 -1.50 -10.50
C ARG A 96 -0.12 -0.18 -9.76
N LYS A 97 -0.03 0.98 -10.42
CA LYS A 97 -0.14 2.32 -9.78
C LYS A 97 -1.00 3.34 -10.53
N VAL A 98 -1.80 2.88 -11.48
CA VAL A 98 -2.61 3.72 -12.37
C VAL A 98 -4.02 4.00 -11.82
N THR A 99 -4.41 3.35 -10.72
CA THR A 99 -5.57 3.75 -9.90
C THR A 99 -5.19 4.91 -8.99
N CYS A 100 -5.71 6.09 -9.28
CA CYS A 100 -5.65 7.25 -8.40
C CYS A 100 -6.60 7.05 -7.22
N ASN A 101 -6.13 6.51 -6.09
CA ASN A 101 -6.91 6.53 -4.85
C ASN A 101 -6.30 7.56 -3.89
N CYS A 102 -6.43 8.83 -4.27
CA CYS A 102 -5.86 9.96 -3.53
C CYS A 102 -6.33 9.99 -2.07
N THR A 103 -7.54 9.53 -1.78
CA THR A 103 -8.07 9.39 -0.41
C THR A 103 -7.32 8.31 0.38
N SER A 104 -7.08 7.14 -0.20
CA SER A 104 -6.29 6.08 0.44
C SER A 104 -4.84 6.51 0.66
N ASP A 105 -4.24 7.22 -0.29
CA ASP A 105 -2.88 7.74 -0.17
C ASP A 105 -2.79 8.82 0.92
N TYR A 106 -3.76 9.72 0.98
CA TYR A 106 -3.88 10.73 2.04
C TYR A 106 -4.02 10.11 3.43
N THR A 107 -4.93 9.14 3.60
CA THR A 107 -5.13 8.45 4.89
C THR A 107 -3.85 7.73 5.35
N THR A 108 -3.13 7.09 4.43
CA THR A 108 -1.83 6.46 4.72
C THR A 108 -0.78 7.50 5.12
N CYS A 109 -0.74 8.64 4.43
CA CYS A 109 0.16 9.76 4.74
C CYS A 109 -0.07 10.29 6.15
N ILE A 110 -1.33 10.56 6.53
CA ILE A 110 -1.71 11.05 7.86
C ILE A 110 -1.37 10.03 8.95
N GLN A 111 -1.61 8.74 8.70
CA GLN A 111 -1.19 7.68 9.63
C GLN A 111 0.33 7.68 9.84
N GLY A 112 1.10 7.88 8.77
CA GLY A 112 2.55 8.08 8.81
C GLY A 112 2.98 9.25 9.71
N CYS A 113 2.27 10.37 9.65
CA CYS A 113 2.55 11.54 10.51
C CYS A 113 2.38 11.27 12.02
N THR A 114 1.57 10.27 12.39
CA THR A 114 1.35 9.89 13.80
C THR A 114 2.27 8.77 14.28
N GLY A 115 3.16 8.26 13.41
CA GLY A 115 4.10 7.18 13.71
C GLY A 115 3.48 5.78 13.76
N VAL A 116 2.17 5.66 13.49
CA VAL A 116 1.44 4.38 13.50
C VAL A 116 0.74 4.20 12.15
N ILE A 117 1.36 3.45 11.25
CA ILE A 117 0.74 3.04 9.99
C ILE A 117 -0.01 1.73 10.23
N GLN A 118 -1.34 1.79 10.23
CA GLN A 118 -2.17 0.58 10.29
C GLN A 118 -2.28 -0.03 8.89
N LYS A 119 -1.17 -0.62 8.42
CA LYS A 119 -1.15 -1.27 7.11
C LYS A 119 -1.78 -2.65 7.22
N GLN A 120 -2.97 -2.83 6.63
CA GLN A 120 -3.48 -4.17 6.35
C GLN A 120 -2.67 -4.78 5.21
N LEU A 121 -2.26 -6.04 5.35
CA LEU A 121 -1.67 -6.82 4.27
C LEU A 121 -2.75 -7.14 3.23
N ARG A 122 -3.14 -6.14 2.44
CA ARG A 122 -4.00 -6.31 1.26
C ARG A 122 -3.14 -6.35 0.01
N SER A 123 -3.54 -7.17 -0.95
CA SER A 123 -2.97 -7.13 -2.29
C SER A 123 -3.11 -5.70 -2.86
N VAL A 124 -2.08 -5.26 -3.58
CA VAL A 124 -2.14 -3.96 -4.25
C VAL A 124 -3.29 -4.01 -5.27
N PRO A 125 -4.18 -3.02 -5.29
CA PRO A 125 -5.25 -2.99 -6.29
C PRO A 125 -4.63 -2.96 -7.69
N TYR A 126 -5.08 -3.87 -8.55
CA TYR A 126 -4.75 -3.89 -9.96
C TYR A 126 -5.87 -3.22 -10.75
N CYS A 127 -5.54 -2.61 -11.89
CA CYS A 127 -6.58 -2.28 -12.85
C CYS A 127 -7.25 -3.59 -13.31
N THR A 128 -8.56 -3.63 -13.19
CA THR A 128 -9.41 -4.69 -13.75
C THR A 128 -9.85 -4.32 -15.16
#